data_AF-A0A4V0NZQ9-F1
#
_entry.id   AF-A0A4V0NZQ9-F1
#
_cell.length_a   1.000
_cell.length_b   1.000
_cell.length_c   1.000
_cell.angle_alpha   90.00
_cell.angle_beta   90.00
_cell.angle_gamma   90.00
#
_symmetry.space_group_name_H-M   'P 1'
#
loop_
_entity.id
_entity.type
_entity.pdbx_description
1 polymer ?
#
loop_
_entity_poly.entity_id
_entity_poly.type
_entity_poly.pdbx_seq_one_letter_code
_entity_poly.pdbx_strand_id
1 'polypeptide(L)'
;MGQKVYPLIFRSLIYKNYINNFYINIINNKYYLINILLIYFLYYNLYSINSYKSCNYFDMYIKFSINKFVIIFLYYNNIKYNIYNLKYVFILLNYFNYYYYKYYNYICYLKIKYINIININMIMFYVKQYYIKYKSLKLIFNYLYSDILKKYNYNIKGLKIKFSGCFKNSLKTKIEIYTYGIISLGTLYSNIKYFNDIIKTKYGILSIKIWINN
;
A
#
# COMPACT_ATOMS: atom_id res chain seq x y z
N MET A 1 -3.48 -26.13 11.62
CA MET A 1 -3.35 -24.72 12.07
C MET A 1 -4.71 -24.05 11.94
N GLY A 2 -5.25 -23.50 13.03
CA GLY A 2 -6.54 -22.81 13.02
C GLY A 2 -6.54 -21.52 12.20
N GLN A 3 -7.71 -21.13 11.72
CA GLN A 3 -7.92 -19.85 11.04
C GLN A 3 -7.71 -18.69 12.02
N LYS A 4 -7.08 -17.61 11.56
CA LYS A 4 -6.88 -16.39 12.36
C LYS A 4 -7.70 -15.25 11.78
N VAL A 5 -8.33 -14.47 12.64
CA VAL A 5 -9.09 -13.27 12.26
C VAL A 5 -8.15 -12.24 11.60
N TYR A 6 -8.67 -11.50 10.63
CA TYR A 6 -7.93 -10.44 9.94
C TYR A 6 -7.58 -9.30 10.93
N PRO A 7 -6.30 -8.93 11.11
CA PRO A 7 -5.89 -8.03 12.20
C PRO A 7 -6.51 -6.64 12.18
N LEU A 8 -6.79 -6.09 10.99
CA LEU A 8 -7.42 -4.77 10.84
C LEU A 8 -8.92 -4.82 11.18
N ILE A 9 -9.62 -5.89 10.78
CA ILE A 9 -11.05 -6.07 11.11
C ILE A 9 -11.21 -6.22 12.61
N PHE A 10 -10.37 -7.06 13.23
CA PHE A 10 -10.35 -7.27 14.68
C PHE A 10 -10.17 -5.97 15.49
N ARG A 11 -9.48 -4.97 14.92
CA ARG A 11 -9.16 -3.70 15.60
C ARG A 11 -9.94 -2.49 15.08
N SER A 12 -10.88 -2.71 14.16
CA SER A 12 -11.54 -1.64 13.40
C SER A 12 -12.21 -0.56 14.27
N LEU A 13 -12.75 -0.95 15.44
CA LEU A 13 -13.38 -0.03 16.39
C LEU A 13 -12.38 0.88 17.13
N ILE A 14 -11.16 0.42 17.36
CA ILE A 14 -10.14 1.12 18.16
C ILE A 14 -9.18 1.88 17.25
N TYR A 15 -8.66 1.21 16.22
CA TYR A 15 -7.77 1.79 15.23
C TYR A 15 -8.51 1.97 13.91
N LYS A 16 -8.74 3.22 13.51
CA LYS A 16 -9.26 3.59 12.18
C LYS A 16 -8.18 3.46 11.11
N ASN A 17 -7.64 2.26 10.94
CA ASN A 17 -6.63 1.90 9.94
C ASN A 17 -7.30 1.42 8.64
N TYR A 18 -8.32 2.14 8.16
CA TYR A 18 -8.88 1.88 6.84
C TYR A 18 -7.89 2.38 5.79
N ILE A 19 -7.56 1.53 4.81
CA ILE A 19 -6.66 1.88 3.70
C ILE A 19 -7.16 3.14 2.99
N ASN A 20 -8.49 3.32 2.95
CA ASN A 20 -9.13 4.56 2.54
C ASN A 20 -10.15 5.02 3.59
N ASN A 21 -9.85 6.12 4.27
CA ASN A 21 -10.85 6.85 5.07
C ASN A 21 -11.75 7.66 4.13
N PHE A 22 -12.61 6.98 3.38
CA PHE A 22 -13.67 7.65 2.63
C PHE A 22 -14.89 7.81 3.53
N TYR A 23 -15.30 9.05 3.76
CA TYR A 23 -16.65 9.34 4.22
C TYR A 23 -17.46 9.71 2.98
N ILE A 24 -18.27 8.77 2.49
CA ILE A 24 -19.18 9.01 1.37
C ILE A 24 -20.57 9.00 1.97
N ASN A 25 -21.29 10.12 1.85
CA ASN A 25 -22.69 10.16 2.21
C ASN A 25 -23.49 9.37 1.15
N ILE A 26 -23.74 8.08 1.42
CA ILE A 26 -24.37 7.12 0.50
C ILE A 26 -25.75 7.61 0.05
N ILE A 27 -26.46 8.35 0.90
CA ILE A 27 -27.83 8.81 0.67
C ILE A 27 -27.92 9.78 -0.52
N ASN A 28 -26.90 10.62 -0.72
CA ASN A 28 -26.95 11.70 -1.71
C ASN A 28 -26.24 11.36 -3.04
N ASN A 29 -25.63 10.18 -3.18
CA ASN A 29 -24.74 9.89 -4.30
C ASN A 29 -25.17 8.63 -5.07
N LYS A 30 -26.15 8.79 -5.95
CA LYS A 30 -26.75 7.73 -6.77
C LYS A 30 -25.72 6.96 -7.62
N TYR A 31 -24.56 7.57 -7.90
CA TYR A 31 -23.47 7.01 -8.72
C TYR A 31 -22.19 6.70 -7.92
N TYR A 32 -22.30 6.47 -6.61
CA TYR A 32 -21.12 6.27 -5.74
C TYR A 32 -20.18 5.14 -6.21
N LEU A 33 -20.72 4.01 -6.70
CA LEU A 33 -19.93 2.89 -7.20
C LEU A 33 -19.13 3.26 -8.45
N ILE A 34 -19.74 4.03 -9.36
CA ILE A 34 -19.07 4.51 -10.58
C ILE A 34 -17.94 5.47 -10.23
N ASN A 35 -18.16 6.35 -9.25
CA ASN A 35 -17.13 7.27 -8.77
C ASN A 35 -15.96 6.51 -8.12
N ILE A 36 -16.24 5.45 -7.36
CA ILE A 36 -15.22 4.55 -6.79
C ILE A 36 -14.45 3.83 -7.90
N LEU A 37 -15.13 3.29 -8.93
CA LEU A 37 -14.51 2.61 -10.06
C LEU A 37 -13.60 3.54 -10.87
N LEU A 38 -14.07 4.76 -11.16
CA LEU A 38 -13.29 5.79 -11.83
C LEU A 38 -12.02 6.19 -11.05
N ILE A 39 -12.13 6.21 -9.73
CA ILE A 39 -10.99 6.42 -8.84
C ILE A 39 -10.02 5.24 -8.89
N TYR A 40 -10.51 4.01 -8.86
CA TYR A 40 -9.65 2.82 -9.02
C TYR A 40 -8.97 2.81 -10.39
N PHE A 41 -9.65 3.27 -11.44
CA PHE A 41 -9.09 3.42 -12.78
C PHE A 41 -7.97 4.46 -12.79
N LEU A 42 -8.18 5.64 -12.19
CA LEU A 42 -7.13 6.64 -12.01
C LEU A 42 -5.94 6.07 -11.25
N TYR A 43 -6.20 5.44 -10.10
CA TYR A 43 -5.18 4.82 -9.28
C TYR A 43 -4.36 3.79 -10.09
N TYR A 44 -5.02 2.91 -10.83
CA TYR A 44 -4.38 1.87 -11.62
C TYR A 44 -3.54 2.45 -12.76
N ASN A 45 -4.05 3.43 -13.49
CA ASN A 45 -3.32 4.09 -14.57
C ASN A 45 -2.09 4.82 -14.04
N LEU A 46 -2.21 5.52 -12.92
CA LEU A 46 -1.11 6.24 -12.30
C LEU A 46 -0.07 5.29 -11.70
N TYR A 47 -0.51 4.19 -11.08
CA TYR A 47 0.36 3.19 -10.48
C TYR A 47 1.10 2.35 -11.54
N SER A 48 0.40 1.88 -12.57
CA SER A 48 0.98 1.07 -13.64
C SER A 48 2.11 1.83 -14.35
N ILE A 49 1.90 3.10 -14.71
CA ILE A 49 2.91 3.93 -15.38
C ILE A 49 4.21 4.04 -14.55
N ASN A 50 4.10 4.12 -13.22
CA ASN A 50 5.25 4.31 -12.33
C ASN A 50 5.94 2.99 -11.94
N SER A 51 5.19 1.89 -11.82
CA SER A 51 5.69 0.61 -11.31
C SER A 51 6.62 -0.14 -12.27
N TYR A 52 6.54 0.10 -13.59
CA TYR A 52 7.26 -0.68 -14.59
C TYR A 52 8.69 -0.19 -14.88
N LYS A 53 9.04 1.05 -14.52
CA LYS A 53 10.36 1.63 -14.88
C LYS A 53 11.14 2.23 -13.72
N SER A 54 10.55 2.38 -12.54
CA SER A 54 11.18 3.08 -11.43
C SER A 54 11.01 2.34 -10.11
N CYS A 55 12.09 2.24 -9.33
CA CYS A 55 12.13 1.65 -7.98
C CYS A 55 11.38 2.49 -6.92
N ASN A 56 10.46 3.34 -7.37
CA ASN A 56 9.97 4.48 -6.62
C ASN A 56 8.53 4.23 -6.22
N TYR A 57 8.34 3.99 -4.93
CA TYR A 57 7.01 3.86 -4.35
C TYR A 57 6.40 5.25 -4.11
N PHE A 58 5.09 5.34 -4.31
CA PHE A 58 4.27 6.47 -3.89
C PHE A 58 2.95 5.94 -3.33
N ASP A 59 2.47 6.55 -2.25
CA ASP A 59 1.10 6.33 -1.75
C ASP A 59 0.16 7.33 -2.43
N MET A 60 -1.07 6.92 -2.74
CA MET A 60 -2.12 7.81 -3.22
C MET A 60 -3.31 7.74 -2.28
N TYR A 61 -3.75 8.91 -1.81
CA TYR A 61 -4.97 9.04 -1.02
C TYR A 61 -5.94 9.98 -1.71
N ILE A 62 -7.22 9.66 -1.64
CA ILE A 62 -8.26 10.53 -2.19
C ILE A 62 -9.14 10.95 -1.03
N LYS A 63 -9.40 12.26 -0.93
CA LYS A 63 -10.25 12.83 0.10
C LYS A 63 -11.44 13.50 -0.57
N PHE A 64 -12.63 13.04 -0.22
CA PHE A 64 -13.86 13.70 -0.61
C PHE A 64 -14.25 14.74 0.42
N SER A 65 -14.73 15.87 -0.07
CA SER A 65 -15.31 16.95 0.69
C SER A 65 -16.44 17.56 -0.13
N ILE A 66 -17.27 18.40 0.47
CA ILE A 66 -18.41 19.04 -0.20
C ILE A 66 -17.89 19.79 -1.44
N ASN A 67 -18.37 19.42 -2.62
CA ASN A 67 -18.04 19.98 -3.95
C ASN A 67 -16.56 19.95 -4.35
N LYS A 68 -15.72 19.21 -3.61
CA LYS A 68 -14.29 19.09 -3.94
C LYS A 68 -13.74 17.72 -3.58
N PHE A 69 -12.94 17.16 -4.47
CA PHE A 69 -12.12 16.00 -4.15
C PHE A 69 -10.63 16.30 -4.34
N VAL A 70 -9.83 15.83 -3.39
CA VAL A 70 -8.39 16.08 -3.34
C VAL A 70 -7.66 14.75 -3.50
N ILE A 71 -6.90 14.62 -4.58
CA ILE A 71 -5.97 13.52 -4.82
C ILE A 71 -4.64 13.93 -4.20
N ILE A 72 -4.20 13.19 -3.19
CA ILE A 72 -2.95 13.41 -2.48
C ILE A 72 -1.94 12.35 -2.93
N PHE A 73 -0.87 12.77 -3.59
CA PHE A 73 0.29 11.92 -3.82
C PHE A 73 1.29 12.10 -2.70
N LEU A 74 1.78 10.99 -2.17
CA LEU A 74 2.78 10.94 -1.13
C LEU A 74 4.04 10.30 -1.67
N TYR A 75 5.06 11.12 -1.83
CA TYR A 75 6.41 10.71 -2.21
C TYR A 75 7.29 10.62 -0.96
N TYR A 76 8.24 9.70 -0.95
CA TYR A 76 9.12 9.41 0.17
C TYR A 76 10.52 10.00 -0.04
N ASN A 77 10.87 11.04 0.73
CA ASN A 77 12.06 11.87 0.48
C ASN A 77 13.40 11.11 0.33
N ASN A 78 13.51 9.92 0.93
CA ASN A 78 14.76 9.16 0.94
C ASN A 78 15.12 8.50 -0.40
N ILE A 79 14.30 8.69 -1.44
CA ILE A 79 14.52 8.15 -2.78
C ILE A 79 14.64 9.34 -3.72
N LYS A 80 15.78 9.50 -4.39
CA LYS A 80 15.94 10.52 -5.44
C LYS A 80 14.89 10.27 -6.52
N TYR A 81 13.84 11.08 -6.53
CA TYR A 81 12.81 11.01 -7.55
C TYR A 81 13.30 11.74 -8.79
N ASN A 82 13.36 11.01 -9.90
CA ASN A 82 13.06 11.67 -11.16
C ASN A 82 11.58 12.05 -11.08
N ILE A 83 11.28 13.33 -11.26
CA ILE A 83 9.91 13.82 -11.45
C ILE A 83 9.43 13.18 -12.76
N TYR A 84 8.90 11.95 -12.67
CA TYR A 84 8.37 11.22 -13.81
C TYR A 84 7.18 11.99 -14.38
N ASN A 85 7.10 12.05 -15.72
CA ASN A 85 6.10 12.69 -16.57
C ASN A 85 4.73 12.98 -15.92
N LEU A 86 4.66 13.99 -15.05
CA LEU A 86 3.41 14.50 -14.49
C LEU A 86 2.46 15.00 -15.60
N LYS A 87 2.98 15.25 -16.81
CA LYS A 87 2.21 15.63 -17.99
C LYS A 87 1.01 14.71 -18.22
N TYR A 88 1.18 13.38 -18.14
CA TYR A 88 0.07 12.44 -18.34
C TYR A 88 -0.93 12.49 -17.18
N VAL A 89 -0.44 12.63 -15.95
CA VAL A 89 -1.27 12.81 -14.76
C VAL A 89 -2.14 14.07 -14.90
N PHE A 90 -1.55 15.19 -15.32
CA PHE A 90 -2.28 16.44 -15.53
C PHE A 90 -3.31 16.35 -16.65
N ILE A 91 -3.00 15.67 -17.76
CA ILE A 91 -3.98 15.43 -18.83
C ILE A 91 -5.18 14.65 -18.30
N LEU A 92 -4.94 13.53 -17.60
CA LEU A 92 -6.00 12.74 -16.99
C LEU A 92 -6.83 13.58 -16.01
N LEU A 93 -6.17 14.31 -15.11
CA LEU A 93 -6.85 15.17 -14.16
C LEU A 93 -7.73 16.22 -14.83
N ASN A 94 -7.29 16.83 -15.93
CA ASN A 94 -8.11 17.81 -16.65
C ASN A 94 -9.39 17.19 -17.22
N TYR A 95 -9.30 16.00 -17.81
CA TYR A 95 -10.49 15.26 -18.25
C TYR A 95 -11.43 14.92 -17.09
N PHE A 96 -10.86 14.50 -15.98
CA PHE A 96 -11.61 14.20 -14.76
C PHE A 96 -12.28 15.44 -14.17
N ASN A 97 -11.58 16.57 -14.10
CA ASN A 97 -12.12 17.86 -13.70
C ASN A 97 -13.29 18.26 -14.58
N TYR A 98 -13.14 18.16 -15.90
CA TYR A 98 -14.21 18.48 -16.84
C TYR A 98 -15.46 17.62 -16.62
N TYR A 99 -15.28 16.30 -16.49
CA TYR A 99 -16.39 15.38 -16.25
C TYR A 99 -17.10 15.65 -14.92
N TYR A 100 -16.34 15.73 -13.81
CA TYR A 100 -16.92 15.90 -12.48
C TYR A 100 -17.52 17.29 -12.27
N TYR A 101 -16.95 18.32 -12.89
CA TYR A 101 -17.51 19.67 -12.85
C TYR A 101 -18.84 19.72 -13.60
N LYS A 102 -18.91 19.15 -14.81
CA LYS A 102 -20.12 19.15 -15.65
C LYS A 102 -21.30 18.41 -15.01
N TYR A 103 -21.05 17.23 -14.45
CA TYR A 103 -22.15 16.36 -13.96
C TYR A 103 -22.47 16.52 -12.49
N TYR A 104 -21.49 16.92 -11.67
CA TYR A 104 -21.63 16.91 -10.21
C TYR A 104 -21.29 18.26 -9.57
N ASN A 105 -20.78 19.24 -10.32
CA ASN A 105 -20.24 20.49 -9.78
C ASN A 105 -19.12 20.27 -8.74
N TYR A 106 -18.30 19.24 -8.96
CA TYR A 106 -17.12 18.95 -8.13
C TYR A 106 -15.86 19.42 -8.82
N ILE A 107 -14.94 19.98 -8.02
CA ILE A 107 -13.60 20.35 -8.48
C ILE A 107 -12.58 19.37 -7.93
N CYS A 108 -11.65 18.95 -8.78
CA CYS A 108 -10.57 18.04 -8.40
C CYS A 108 -9.26 18.79 -8.26
N TYR A 109 -8.58 18.54 -7.15
CA TYR A 109 -7.27 19.11 -6.86
C TYR A 109 -6.24 18.00 -6.68
N LEU A 110 -5.08 18.15 -7.30
CA LEU A 110 -3.92 17.31 -7.03
C LEU A 110 -3.00 18.01 -6.02
N LYS A 111 -2.69 17.31 -4.93
CA LYS A 111 -1.75 17.75 -3.90
C LYS A 111 -0.60 16.77 -3.82
N ILE A 112 0.61 17.23 -4.10
CA ILE A 112 1.82 16.46 -3.91
C ILE A 112 2.38 16.77 -2.52
N LYS A 113 2.66 15.75 -1.72
CA LYS A 113 3.38 15.87 -0.45
C LYS A 113 4.56 14.92 -0.44
N TYR A 114 5.61 15.33 0.26
CA TYR A 114 6.73 14.48 0.56
C TYR A 114 6.70 14.08 2.04
N ILE A 115 6.93 12.80 2.34
CA ILE A 115 6.81 12.18 3.66
C ILE A 115 8.06 11.37 3.97
N ASN A 116 8.46 11.36 5.25
CA ASN A 116 9.59 10.56 5.74
C ASN A 116 9.16 9.35 6.57
N ILE A 117 7.86 9.10 6.74
CA ILE A 117 7.33 8.09 7.65
C ILE A 117 7.11 6.78 6.90
N ILE A 118 7.85 5.72 7.21
CA ILE A 118 7.62 4.40 6.60
C ILE A 118 6.23 3.85 6.87
N ASN A 119 5.57 3.46 5.79
CA ASN A 119 4.28 2.79 5.80
C ASN A 119 4.43 1.28 5.53
N ILE A 120 3.44 0.48 5.92
CA ILE A 120 3.44 -0.96 5.64
C ILE A 120 3.39 -1.27 4.14
N ASN A 121 2.70 -0.42 3.37
CA ASN A 121 2.61 -0.56 1.93
C ASN A 121 3.98 -0.38 1.25
N MET A 122 4.77 0.60 1.72
CA MET A 122 6.17 0.80 1.32
C MET A 122 7.00 -0.46 1.54
N ILE A 123 6.93 -1.02 2.74
CA ILE A 123 7.66 -2.25 3.09
C ILE A 123 7.22 -3.39 2.18
N MET A 124 5.91 -3.56 1.92
CA MET A 124 5.43 -4.58 0.98
C MET A 124 5.99 -4.38 -0.43
N PHE A 125 6.00 -3.16 -0.94
CA PHE A 125 6.55 -2.86 -2.25
C PHE A 125 8.02 -3.26 -2.35
N TYR A 126 8.84 -2.89 -1.37
CA TYR A 126 10.24 -3.29 -1.35
C TYR A 126 10.39 -4.80 -1.21
N VAL A 127 9.67 -5.45 -0.29
CA VAL A 127 9.68 -6.90 -0.14
C VAL A 127 9.46 -7.58 -1.50
N LYS A 128 8.50 -7.11 -2.29
CA LYS A 128 8.25 -7.64 -3.64
C LYS A 128 9.40 -7.40 -4.61
N GLN A 129 9.89 -6.17 -4.69
CA GLN A 129 10.98 -5.82 -5.60
C GLN A 129 12.26 -6.60 -5.29
N TYR A 130 12.63 -6.68 -4.01
CA TYR A 130 13.77 -7.46 -3.56
C TYR A 130 13.56 -8.96 -3.78
N TYR A 131 12.34 -9.48 -3.64
CA TYR A 131 12.06 -10.88 -3.97
C TYR A 131 12.24 -11.18 -5.45
N ILE A 132 11.77 -10.30 -6.34
CA ILE A 132 11.95 -10.45 -7.79
C ILE A 132 13.44 -10.46 -8.14
N LYS A 133 14.24 -9.61 -7.50
CA LYS A 133 15.69 -9.47 -7.73
C LYS A 133 16.51 -10.61 -7.13
N TYR A 134 16.37 -10.89 -5.83
CA TYR A 134 17.25 -11.78 -5.08
C TYR A 134 16.70 -13.18 -4.84
N LYS A 135 15.37 -13.37 -4.96
CA LYS A 135 14.65 -14.66 -4.78
C LYS A 135 14.94 -15.38 -3.45
N SER A 136 15.44 -14.67 -2.44
CA SER A 136 15.81 -15.23 -1.14
C SER A 136 15.20 -14.42 0.00
N LEU A 137 14.43 -15.10 0.84
CA LEU A 137 13.63 -14.45 1.89
C LEU A 137 14.47 -13.93 3.04
N LYS A 138 15.52 -14.66 3.41
CA LYS A 138 16.46 -14.27 4.47
C LYS A 138 17.18 -12.96 4.14
N LEU A 139 17.65 -12.78 2.89
CA LEU A 139 18.31 -11.54 2.47
C LEU A 139 17.35 -10.35 2.49
N ILE A 140 16.11 -10.55 2.04
CA ILE A 140 15.06 -9.52 2.09
C ILE A 140 14.78 -9.10 3.52
N PHE A 141 14.61 -10.07 4.42
CA PHE A 141 14.34 -9.79 5.83
C PHE A 141 15.49 -9.04 6.49
N ASN A 142 16.73 -9.50 6.26
CA ASN A 142 17.93 -8.84 6.77
C ASN A 142 18.02 -7.40 6.26
N TYR A 143 17.85 -7.18 4.95
CA TYR A 143 17.88 -5.85 4.34
C TYR A 143 16.81 -4.92 4.92
N LEU A 144 15.56 -5.38 5.02
CA LEU A 144 14.48 -4.57 5.59
C LEU A 144 14.78 -4.18 7.05
N TYR A 145 15.31 -5.12 7.82
CA TYR A 145 15.58 -4.86 9.22
C TYR A 145 16.82 -3.97 9.42
N SER A 146 17.97 -4.30 8.82
CA SER A 146 19.22 -3.57 9.00
C SER A 146 19.23 -2.22 8.29
N ASP A 147 18.79 -2.18 7.03
CA ASP A 147 19.06 -1.02 6.17
C ASP A 147 17.88 -0.05 6.12
N ILE A 148 16.67 -0.54 6.40
CA ILE A 148 15.46 0.28 6.39
C ILE A 148 15.02 0.59 7.82
N LEU A 149 14.79 -0.41 8.67
CA LEU A 149 14.21 -0.15 9.98
C LEU A 149 15.21 0.44 10.98
N LYS A 150 16.39 -0.17 11.13
CA LYS A 150 17.44 0.34 12.03
C LYS A 150 18.01 1.68 11.54
N LYS A 151 18.40 1.76 10.28
CA LYS A 151 19.11 2.94 9.73
C LYS A 151 18.33 4.25 9.89
N TYR A 152 17.00 4.19 9.83
CA TYR A 152 16.14 5.36 9.90
C TYR A 152 15.42 5.50 11.27
N ASN A 153 15.85 4.75 12.29
CA ASN A 153 15.34 4.80 13.67
C ASN A 153 13.80 4.80 13.75
N TYR A 154 13.13 3.96 12.96
CA TYR A 154 11.68 3.82 13.12
C TYR A 154 11.39 3.08 14.43
N ASN A 155 10.59 3.70 15.30
CA ASN A 155 10.10 3.13 16.56
C ASN A 155 9.10 1.98 16.28
N ILE A 156 9.60 0.86 15.77
CA ILE A 156 8.81 -0.34 15.49
C ILE A 156 9.10 -1.35 16.60
N LYS A 157 8.06 -1.74 17.32
CA LYS A 157 8.11 -2.75 18.39
C LYS A 157 8.22 -4.16 17.84
N GLY A 158 7.73 -4.41 16.63
CA GLY A 158 7.88 -5.70 15.97
C GLY A 158 7.50 -5.72 14.50
N LEU A 159 8.15 -6.60 13.74
CA LEU A 159 7.89 -6.87 12.33
C LEU A 159 7.81 -8.37 12.08
N LYS A 160 6.77 -8.81 11.38
CA LYS A 160 6.61 -10.20 10.94
C LYS A 160 6.31 -10.25 9.47
N ILE A 161 7.02 -11.12 8.77
CA ILE A 161 6.78 -11.41 7.36
C ILE A 161 6.57 -12.91 7.22
N LYS A 162 5.46 -13.28 6.59
CA LYS A 162 5.14 -14.65 6.24
C LYS A 162 5.06 -14.77 4.72
N PHE A 163 5.79 -15.72 4.18
CA PHE A 163 5.68 -16.15 2.80
C PHE A 163 5.06 -17.54 2.76
N SER A 164 4.14 -17.74 1.81
CA SER A 164 3.55 -19.05 1.57
C SER A 164 3.37 -19.30 0.08
N GLY A 165 3.85 -20.45 -0.39
CA GLY A 165 3.69 -20.90 -1.76
C GLY A 165 4.85 -21.79 -2.21
N CYS A 166 5.05 -21.86 -3.53
CA CYS A 166 6.11 -22.65 -4.14
C CYS A 166 7.40 -21.81 -4.25
N PHE A 167 8.45 -22.22 -3.53
CA PHE A 167 9.73 -21.55 -3.60
C PHE A 167 10.58 -22.10 -4.75
N LYS A 168 11.67 -21.41 -5.10
CA LYS A 168 12.55 -21.82 -6.19
C LYS A 168 12.99 -23.27 -5.98
N ASN A 169 12.78 -24.11 -6.99
CA ASN A 169 13.15 -25.53 -7.01
C ASN A 169 12.44 -26.44 -5.99
N SER A 170 11.37 -25.99 -5.34
CA SER A 170 10.56 -26.87 -4.50
C SER A 170 9.40 -27.46 -5.30
N LEU A 171 9.19 -28.77 -5.25
CA LEU A 171 7.98 -29.40 -5.78
C LEU A 171 6.76 -29.23 -4.85
N LYS A 172 7.01 -28.92 -3.57
CA LYS A 172 6.00 -28.76 -2.53
C LYS A 172 5.90 -27.31 -2.09
N THR A 173 4.69 -26.87 -1.77
CA THR A 173 4.48 -25.57 -1.12
C THR A 173 5.07 -25.57 0.28
N LYS A 174 5.71 -24.47 0.67
CA LYS A 174 6.23 -24.28 2.02
C LYS A 174 5.76 -22.93 2.57
N ILE A 175 5.93 -22.80 3.88
CA ILE A 175 5.65 -21.57 4.61
C ILE A 175 6.93 -21.17 5.32
N GLU A 176 7.40 -19.96 5.04
CA GLU A 176 8.53 -19.35 5.77
C GLU A 176 8.02 -18.14 6.54
N ILE A 177 8.45 -18.01 7.78
CA ILE A 177 8.03 -16.94 8.68
C ILE A 177 9.29 -16.35 9.33
N TYR A 178 9.45 -15.04 9.19
CA TYR A 178 10.50 -14.29 9.85
C TYR A 178 9.85 -13.26 10.77
N THR A 179 10.32 -13.19 12.01
CA THR A 179 9.78 -12.32 13.06
C THR A 179 10.90 -11.57 13.75
N TYR A 180 10.68 -10.29 14.00
CA TYR A 180 11.51 -9.42 14.82
C TYR A 180 10.62 -8.73 15.85
N GLY A 181 11.11 -8.62 17.09
CA GLY A 181 10.40 -7.95 18.18
C GLY A 181 9.07 -8.61 18.56
N ILE A 182 8.17 -7.83 19.15
CA ILE A 182 6.93 -8.32 19.79
C ILE A 182 5.72 -7.97 18.93
N ILE A 183 4.91 -8.98 18.60
CA ILE A 183 3.68 -8.82 17.81
C ILE A 183 2.55 -9.57 18.50
N SER A 184 1.79 -8.84 19.30
CA SER A 184 0.65 -9.36 20.05
C SER A 184 -0.63 -9.29 19.21
N LEU A 185 -0.92 -10.35 18.46
CA LEU A 185 -2.12 -10.42 17.61
C LEU A 185 -3.43 -10.47 18.41
N GLY A 186 -3.41 -11.02 19.63
CA GLY A 186 -4.59 -11.15 20.49
C GLY A 186 -4.98 -9.88 21.25
N THR A 187 -4.07 -8.92 21.41
CA THR A 187 -4.36 -7.68 22.13
C THR A 187 -5.03 -6.67 21.21
N LEU A 188 -6.21 -6.17 21.58
CA LEU A 188 -6.94 -5.17 20.80
C LEU A 188 -6.20 -3.82 20.74
N TYR A 189 -5.55 -3.42 21.83
CA TYR A 189 -4.80 -2.17 21.96
C TYR A 189 -3.39 -2.17 21.32
N SER A 190 -2.98 -3.24 20.63
CA SER A 190 -1.73 -3.20 19.86
C SER A 190 -1.96 -2.51 18.51
N ASN A 191 -1.13 -1.51 18.18
CA ASN A 191 -1.21 -0.79 16.91
C ASN A 191 -0.57 -1.62 15.78
N ILE A 192 -1.26 -2.69 15.40
CA ILE A 192 -0.82 -3.60 14.36
C ILE A 192 -1.34 -3.14 13.01
N LYS A 193 -0.41 -2.77 12.13
CA LYS A 193 -0.66 -2.63 10.71
C LYS A 193 -0.48 -3.99 10.04
N TYR A 194 -1.37 -4.30 9.09
CA TYR A 194 -1.33 -5.55 8.34
C TYR A 194 -1.50 -5.28 6.84
N PHE A 195 -0.74 -6.00 6.03
CA PHE A 195 -0.91 -5.96 4.58
C PHE A 195 -0.63 -7.35 4.00
N ASN A 196 -1.40 -7.74 2.99
CA ASN A 196 -1.23 -8.98 2.27
C ASN A 196 -1.18 -8.72 0.78
N ASP A 197 -0.34 -9.48 0.10
CA ASP A 197 -0.17 -9.34 -1.32
C ASP A 197 0.40 -10.63 -1.94
N ILE A 198 0.49 -10.65 -3.26
CA ILE A 198 0.85 -11.81 -4.05
C ILE A 198 1.99 -11.44 -5.02
N ILE A 199 2.92 -12.37 -5.22
CA ILE A 199 3.90 -12.37 -6.30
C ILE A 199 3.60 -13.52 -7.25
N LYS A 200 3.47 -13.20 -8.53
CA LYS A 200 3.40 -14.20 -9.60
C LYS A 200 4.82 -14.57 -10.00
N THR A 201 5.15 -15.85 -9.93
CA THR A 201 6.45 -16.39 -10.37
C THR A 201 6.26 -17.46 -11.43
N LYS A 202 7.34 -17.86 -12.10
CA LYS A 202 7.33 -18.97 -13.05
C LYS A 202 6.81 -20.29 -12.44
N TYR A 203 6.97 -20.46 -11.13
CA TYR A 203 6.60 -21.68 -10.40
C TYR A 203 5.20 -21.58 -9.75
N GLY A 204 4.45 -20.53 -10.05
CA GLY A 204 3.13 -20.27 -9.50
C GLY A 204 3.08 -19.06 -8.58
N ILE A 205 2.13 -19.11 -7.64
CA ILE A 205 1.73 -17.96 -6.83
C ILE A 205 2.40 -18.01 -5.45
N LEU A 206 3.06 -16.93 -5.08
CA LEU A 206 3.60 -16.72 -3.74
C LEU A 206 2.79 -15.66 -3.02
N SER A 207 2.27 -16.01 -1.85
CA SER A 207 1.54 -15.08 -0.97
C SER A 207 2.47 -14.51 0.09
N ILE A 208 2.31 -13.22 0.37
CA ILE A 208 3.09 -12.46 1.32
C ILE A 208 2.12 -11.82 2.31
N LYS A 209 2.40 -11.96 3.60
CA LYS A 209 1.66 -11.33 4.68
C LYS A 209 2.64 -10.63 5.59
N ILE A 210 2.42 -9.34 5.83
CA ILE A 210 3.28 -8.50 6.66
C ILE A 210 2.46 -7.97 7.83
N TRP A 211 3.04 -8.01 9.02
CA TRP A 211 2.54 -7.35 10.22
C TRP A 211 3.62 -6.43 10.77
N ILE A 212 3.21 -5.22 11.15
CA ILE A 212 4.08 -4.24 11.79
C ILE A 212 3.37 -3.73 13.03
N ASN A 213 4.10 -3.71 14.15
CA ASN A 213 3.63 -3.17 15.42
C ASN A 213 4.41 -1.89 15.75
N ASN A 214 3.71 -0.76 15.86
CA ASN A 214 4.27 0.54 16.23
C ASN A 214 4.09 0.82 17.73
#